data_AF-A0A4D6WPA3-F1
#
_entry.id   AF-A0A4D6WPA3-F1
#
_cell.length_a   1.000
_cell.length_b   1.000
_cell.length_c   1.000
_cell.angle_alpha   90.00
_cell.angle_beta   90.00
_cell.angle_gamma   90.00
#
_symmetry.space_group_name_H-M   'P 1'
#
loop_
_entity.id
_entity.type
_entity.pdbx_description
1 polymer ?
#
loop_
_entity_poly.entity_id
_entity_poly.type
_entity_poly.pdbx_seq_one_letter_code
_entity_poly.pdbx_strand_id
1 'polypeptide(L)'
;MIQKVLRNIDGQWKHQQTIYNLQKNTKNYYKNNIKIDISNINKKQYSYTKQKINILKCKYTYQNIIYNESLYFINPKFFISIALIKNNYKYIAISFNSYIKLS
;
A
#
# COMPACT_ATOMS: atom_id res chain seq x y z
N MET A 1 -9.83 -0.68 16.75
CA MET A 1 -10.34 -1.14 15.43
C MET A 1 -9.24 -1.21 14.35
N ILE A 2 -8.48 -0.14 14.09
CA ILE A 2 -7.37 -0.12 13.10
C ILE A 2 -6.24 -1.11 13.48
N GLN A 3 -5.90 -1.22 14.77
CA GLN A 3 -4.86 -2.16 15.23
C GLN A 3 -5.18 -3.63 14.89
N LYS A 4 -6.46 -4.04 14.89
CA LYS A 4 -6.87 -5.40 14.51
C LYS A 4 -6.65 -5.64 13.01
N VAL A 5 -6.93 -4.63 12.18
CA VAL A 5 -6.66 -4.68 10.74
C VAL A 5 -5.16 -4.76 10.48
N LEU A 6 -4.36 -3.92 11.14
CA LEU A 6 -2.91 -3.92 10.99
C LEU A 6 -2.28 -5.26 11.40
N ARG A 7 -2.75 -5.88 12.50
CA ARG A 7 -2.30 -7.23 12.91
C ARG A 7 -2.54 -8.30 11.84
N ASN A 8 -3.56 -8.17 11.00
CA ASN A 8 -3.80 -9.13 9.92
C ASN A 8 -2.76 -9.02 8.80
N ILE A 9 -2.14 -7.84 8.64
CA ILE A 9 -1.12 -7.55 7.61
C ILE A 9 0.25 -8.08 8.04
N ASP A 10 0.47 -8.27 9.34
CA ASP A 10 1.73 -8.80 9.83
C ASP A 10 2.03 -10.19 9.25
N GLY A 11 3.25 -10.42 8.79
CA GLY A 11 3.70 -11.71 8.27
C GLY A 11 4.43 -11.65 6.92
N GLN A 12 4.57 -12.82 6.30
CA GLN A 12 5.26 -12.99 5.01
C GLN A 12 4.27 -13.05 3.85
N TRP A 13 4.57 -12.30 2.80
CA TRP A 13 3.68 -12.12 1.65
C TRP A 13 4.44 -12.31 0.35
N LYS A 14 3.81 -13.03 -0.59
CA LYS A 14 4.15 -12.94 -2.00
C LYS A 14 3.54 -11.66 -2.54
N HIS A 15 4.38 -10.74 -2.96
CA HIS A 15 4.02 -9.42 -3.44
C HIS A 15 4.23 -9.32 -4.95
N GLN A 16 3.22 -8.79 -5.63
CA GLN A 16 3.35 -8.38 -7.02
C GLN A 16 2.93 -6.92 -7.12
N GLN A 17 3.70 -6.14 -7.86
CA GLN A 17 3.48 -4.72 -8.09
C GLN A 17 3.54 -4.40 -9.58
N THR A 18 2.64 -3.53 -10.01
CA THR A 18 2.68 -2.89 -11.32
C THR A 18 2.63 -1.38 -11.11
N ILE A 19 3.64 -0.67 -11.61
CA ILE A 19 3.71 0.80 -11.56
C ILE A 19 3.55 1.35 -12.96
N TYR A 20 2.60 2.27 -13.13
CA TYR A 20 2.48 3.10 -14.31
C TYR A 20 3.07 4.47 -13.99
N ASN A 21 4.17 4.84 -14.66
CA ASN A 21 4.74 6.17 -14.58
C ASN A 21 4.04 7.06 -15.61
N LEU A 22 3.26 8.03 -15.10
CA LEU A 22 2.41 8.88 -15.93
C LEU A 22 3.21 9.96 -16.67
N GLN A 23 4.37 10.37 -16.14
CA GLN A 23 5.22 11.38 -16.76
C GLN A 23 6.01 10.81 -17.95
N LYS A 24 6.44 9.55 -17.83
CA LYS A 24 7.25 8.87 -18.85
C LYS A 24 6.42 7.95 -19.76
N ASN A 25 5.14 7.77 -19.47
CA ASN A 25 4.26 6.79 -20.11
C ASN A 25 4.87 5.37 -20.15
N THR A 26 5.49 4.96 -19.04
CA THR A 26 6.16 3.65 -18.91
C THR A 26 5.50 2.79 -17.86
N LYS A 27 5.71 1.47 -17.97
CA LYS A 27 5.15 0.47 -17.06
C LYS A 27 6.25 -0.44 -16.54
N ASN A 28 6.30 -0.60 -15.22
CA ASN A 28 7.26 -1.48 -14.53
C ASN A 28 6.52 -2.54 -13.72
N TYR A 29 7.13 -3.72 -13.61
CA TYR A 29 6.58 -4.86 -12.89
C TYR A 29 7.61 -5.43 -11.92
N TYR A 30 7.14 -5.77 -10.72
CA TYR A 30 7.97 -6.35 -9.68
C TYR A 30 7.25 -7.54 -9.04
N LYS A 31 8.00 -8.58 -8.68
CA LYS A 31 7.51 -9.75 -7.96
C LYS A 31 8.54 -10.15 -6.93
N ASN A 32 8.20 -10.01 -5.65
CA ASN A 32 9.11 -10.26 -4.54
C ASN A 32 8.37 -10.95 -3.40
N ASN A 33 9.10 -11.61 -2.52
CA ASN A 33 8.58 -11.97 -1.20
C ASN A 33 8.93 -10.84 -0.23
N ILE A 34 7.97 -10.37 0.54
CA ILE A 34 8.17 -9.30 1.53
C ILE A 34 7.73 -9.77 2.90
N LYS A 35 8.41 -9.29 3.94
CA LYS A 35 7.94 -9.40 5.32
C LYS A 35 7.40 -8.04 5.73
N ILE A 36 6.13 -8.00 6.11
CA ILE A 36 5.53 -6.81 6.72
C ILE A 36 5.59 -7.03 8.23
N ASP A 37 6.29 -6.13 8.92
CA ASP A 37 6.41 -6.10 10.36
C ASP A 37 5.71 -4.85 10.90
N ILE A 38 4.61 -5.05 11.64
CA ILE A 38 3.84 -3.94 12.19
C ILE A 38 4.60 -3.13 13.24
N SER A 39 5.64 -3.68 13.88
CA SER A 39 6.44 -2.94 14.87
C SER A 39 7.20 -1.78 14.22
N ASN A 40 7.53 -1.93 12.92
CA ASN A 40 8.29 -0.96 12.16
C ASN A 40 7.43 0.10 11.48
N ILE A 41 6.09 0.00 11.59
CA ILE A 41 5.18 1.01 11.05
C ILE A 41 5.18 2.24 11.97
N ASN A 42 5.97 3.25 11.59
CA ASN A 42 6.02 4.51 12.34
C ASN A 42 4.71 5.30 12.20
N LYS A 43 3.89 5.28 13.25
CA LYS A 43 2.57 5.94 13.28
C LYS A 43 2.59 7.44 12.97
N LYS A 44 3.74 8.14 13.14
CA LYS A 44 3.84 9.59 12.89
C LYS A 44 3.78 9.96 11.41
N GLN A 45 4.10 9.02 10.52
CA GLN A 45 4.21 9.27 9.08
C GLN A 45 2.97 8.83 8.29
N TYR A 46 2.09 8.06 8.92
CA TYR A 46 0.95 7.43 8.26
C TYR A 46 -0.34 7.91 8.90
N SER A 47 -1.22 8.53 8.11
CA SER A 47 -2.61 8.74 8.55
C SER A 47 -3.50 7.62 8.02
N TYR A 48 -4.32 7.06 8.92
CA TYR A 48 -5.19 5.93 8.64
C TYR A 48 -6.65 6.34 8.77
N THR A 49 -7.46 6.05 7.76
CA THR A 49 -8.90 6.21 7.85
C THR A 49 -9.58 4.94 7.39
N LYS A 50 -10.36 4.33 8.28
CA LYS A 50 -11.23 3.21 7.92
C LYS A 50 -12.47 3.78 7.25
N GLN A 51 -12.67 3.49 5.97
CA GLN A 51 -13.86 3.95 5.24
C GLN A 51 -14.99 2.93 5.25
N LYS A 52 -14.65 1.63 5.15
CA LYS A 52 -15.59 0.49 5.20
C LYS A 52 -14.94 -0.65 5.97
N ILE A 53 -15.68 -1.73 6.24
CA ILE A 53 -15.20 -2.87 7.06
C ILE A 53 -13.83 -3.38 6.59
N ASN A 54 -13.60 -3.37 5.28
CA ASN A 54 -12.43 -3.97 4.62
C ASN A 54 -11.53 -2.98 3.85
N ILE A 55 -11.68 -1.67 4.07
CA ILE A 55 -10.87 -0.66 3.34
C ILE A 55 -10.14 0.23 4.33
N LEU A 56 -8.82 0.26 4.20
CA LEU A 56 -7.92 1.14 4.95
C LEU A 56 -7.28 2.14 3.98
N LYS A 57 -7.51 3.43 4.20
CA LYS A 57 -6.77 4.48 3.49
C LYS A 57 -5.55 4.88 4.30
N CYS A 58 -4.43 5.02 3.60
CA CYS A 58 -3.13 5.41 4.08
C CYS A 58 -2.69 6.66 3.31
N LYS A 59 -2.19 7.67 4.01
CA LYS A 59 -1.45 8.77 3.39
C LYS A 59 -0.07 8.87 4.02
N TYR A 60 0.95 8.93 3.18
CA TYR A 60 2.35 9.11 3.56
C TYR A 60 3.00 10.19 2.68
N THR A 61 3.90 10.97 3.25
CA THR A 61 4.64 12.01 2.53
C THR A 61 6.14 11.83 2.75
N TYR A 62 6.92 11.80 1.66
CA TYR A 62 8.38 11.73 1.68
C TYR A 62 8.98 12.65 0.63
N GLN A 63 9.88 13.55 1.02
CA GLN A 63 10.57 14.47 0.11
C GLN A 63 9.63 15.13 -0.92
N ASN A 64 8.51 15.69 -0.46
CA ASN A 64 7.44 16.34 -1.25
C ASN A 64 6.60 15.40 -2.15
N ILE A 65 6.87 14.09 -2.11
CA ILE A 65 6.05 13.07 -2.76
C ILE A 65 4.97 12.61 -1.79
N ILE A 66 3.71 12.71 -2.22
CA ILE A 66 2.54 12.26 -1.46
C ILE A 66 2.05 10.94 -2.04
N TYR A 67 1.98 9.94 -1.20
CA TYR A 67 1.43 8.62 -1.48
C TYR A 67 0.04 8.55 -0.82
N ASN A 68 -1.01 8.42 -1.62
CA ASN A 68 -2.35 8.12 -1.15
C ASN A 68 -2.68 6.69 -1.53
N GLU A 69 -2.64 5.79 -0.56
CA GLU A 69 -2.82 4.36 -0.78
C GLU A 69 -4.14 3.89 -0.16
N SER A 70 -4.88 3.07 -0.91
CA SER A 70 -6.05 2.38 -0.40
C SER A 70 -5.77 0.88 -0.39
N LEU A 71 -5.86 0.27 0.79
CA LEU A 71 -5.70 -1.16 1.00
C LEU A 71 -7.10 -1.78 1.10
N TYR A 72 -7.34 -2.82 0.30
CA TYR A 72 -8.59 -3.55 0.23
C TYR A 72 -8.36 -4.99 0.72
N PHE A 73 -8.86 -5.30 1.91
CA PHE A 73 -8.75 -6.61 2.51
C PHE A 73 -9.84 -7.53 1.97
N ILE A 74 -9.47 -8.42 1.05
CA ILE A 74 -10.41 -9.33 0.40
C ILE A 74 -10.67 -10.53 1.33
N ASN A 75 -9.61 -11.10 1.90
CA ASN A 75 -9.67 -12.12 2.95
C ASN A 75 -8.38 -12.09 3.82
N PRO A 76 -8.28 -12.87 4.91
CA PRO A 76 -7.12 -12.84 5.80
C PRO A 76 -5.76 -13.17 5.14
N LYS A 77 -5.77 -13.84 3.98
CA LYS A 77 -4.57 -14.24 3.24
C LYS A 77 -4.39 -13.46 1.93
N PHE A 78 -5.27 -12.52 1.62
CA PHE A 78 -5.24 -11.79 0.35
C PHE A 78 -5.75 -10.37 0.49
N PHE A 79 -4.91 -9.42 0.09
CA PHE A 79 -5.30 -8.03 -0.07
C PHE A 79 -4.64 -7.40 -1.30
N ILE A 80 -5.25 -6.33 -1.78
CA ILE A 80 -4.69 -5.49 -2.83
C ILE A 80 -4.49 -4.08 -2.29
N SER A 81 -3.54 -3.35 -2.86
CA SER A 81 -3.42 -1.93 -2.61
C SER A 81 -3.31 -1.15 -3.91
N ILE A 82 -3.88 0.05 -3.90
CA ILE A 82 -3.78 1.00 -5.01
C ILE A 82 -3.21 2.29 -4.44
N ALA A 83 -2.04 2.69 -4.94
CA ALA A 83 -1.37 3.91 -4.51
C ALA A 83 -1.37 4.95 -5.64
N LEU A 84 -1.92 6.13 -5.34
CA LEU A 84 -1.82 7.31 -6.18
C LEU A 84 -0.67 8.19 -5.68
N ILE A 85 0.31 8.42 -6.54
CA ILE A 85 1.57 9.09 -6.19
C ILE A 85 1.57 10.49 -6.81
N LYS A 86 1.74 11.52 -5.98
CA LYS A 86 1.79 12.92 -6.38
C LYS A 86 3.13 13.56 -6.04
N ASN A 87 3.60 14.46 -6.88
CA ASN A 87 4.66 15.41 -6.56
C ASN A 87 4.15 16.82 -6.91
N ASN A 88 4.23 17.77 -5.96
CA ASN A 88 3.75 19.15 -6.14
C ASN A 88 2.37 19.22 -6.80
N TYR A 89 1.39 18.50 -6.23
CA TYR A 89 -0.01 18.40 -6.68
C TYR A 89 -0.28 17.69 -8.02
N LYS A 90 0.76 17.31 -8.78
CA LYS A 90 0.62 16.55 -10.02
C LYS A 90 0.75 15.05 -9.76
N TYR A 91 -0.12 14.24 -10.37
CA TYR A 91 0.03 12.78 -10.35
C TYR A 91 1.23 12.36 -11.20
N ILE A 92 2.16 11.61 -10.62
CA ILE A 92 3.37 11.15 -11.30
C ILE A 92 3.35 9.66 -11.59
N ALA A 93 2.61 8.89 -10.78
CA ALA A 93 2.47 7.46 -10.96
C ALA A 93 1.23 6.90 -10.26
N ILE A 94 0.79 5.74 -10.72
CA ILE A 94 -0.16 4.87 -10.03
C ILE A 94 0.48 3.49 -9.85
N SER A 95 0.36 2.93 -8.66
CA SER A 95 0.85 1.58 -8.33
C SER A 95 -0.32 0.68 -7.95
N PHE A 96 -0.38 -0.49 -8.58
CA PHE A 96 -1.29 -1.57 -8.24
C PHE A 96 -0.48 -2.69 -7.61
N ASN A 97 -0.86 -3.09 -6.41
CA ASN A 97 -0.17 -4.13 -5.66
C ASN A 97 -1.15 -5.24 -5.28
N SER A 98 -0.66 -6.47 -5.27
CA SER A 98 -1.37 -7.62 -4.72
C SER A 98 -0.46 -8.38 -3.76
N TYR A 99 -1.04 -8.85 -2.67
CA TYR A 99 -0.32 -9.52 -1.59
C TYR A 99 -1.04 -10.80 -1.23
N ILE A 100 -0.34 -11.94 -1.36
CA ILE A 100 -0.83 -13.26 -0.97
C ILE A 100 0.01 -13.76 0.21
N LYS A 101 -0.62 -14.07 1.34
CA LYS A 101 0.09 -14.49 2.55
C LYS A 101 0.69 -15.88 2.36
N LEU A 102 1.96 -16.05 2.72
CA LEU A 102 2.68 -17.32 2.59
C LEU A 102 2.47 -18.24 3.80
N SER A 103 2.27 -17.65 4.99
CA SER A 103 2.04 -18.33 6.26
C SER A 103 1.26 -17.42 7.20
#